data_AF-A0A6C0IA35-F1
#
_entry.id   AF-A0A6C0IA35-F1
#
_cell.length_a   1.000
_cell.length_b   1.000
_cell.length_c   1.000
_cell.angle_alpha   90.00
_cell.angle_beta   90.00
_cell.angle_gamma   90.00
#
_symmetry.space_group_name_H-M   'P 1'
#
loop_
_entity.id
_entity.type
_entity.pdbx_description
1 polymer ?
#
loop_
_entity_poly.entity_id
_entity_poly.type
_entity_poly.pdbx_seq_one_letter_code
_entity_poly.pdbx_strand_id
1 'polypeptide(L)'
;MEFSGVFDACFNPAISGNNIVYLKYFLFIKFSDLIYIDIKGIGSIIIPFEELMKHKYLKMYYELSILLIKNKNQVIEKICCDSSYNAQRRKIIYNEERHWFIDSAYFIEDFATRGKKVETGKYYYYYDIDPTNLRNMNVSNAMDIAMFFEVLKIRYGYEQGRGLNDMLVNYTNLMLEYNIKMIGEEIEEIAISQEDNKNIINLIALNDKKGMNVDIFRILYSSVISTEGQKKFGKYVVCM
;
A
#
# COMPACT_ATOMS: atom_id res chain seq x y z
N MET A 1 -4.74 17.94 2.00
CA MET A 1 -5.68 16.82 1.79
C MET A 1 -4.95 15.56 2.13
N GLU A 2 -5.63 14.59 2.71
CA GLU A 2 -5.06 13.32 3.11
C GLU A 2 -5.87 12.21 2.46
N PHE A 3 -5.20 11.35 1.70
CA PHE A 3 -5.79 10.26 0.96
C PHE A 3 -5.41 8.94 1.60
N SER A 4 -6.38 8.06 1.80
CA SER A 4 -6.15 6.72 2.32
C SER A 4 -7.29 5.77 1.94
N GLY A 5 -7.07 4.47 2.07
CA GLY A 5 -8.12 3.49 1.84
C GLY A 5 -7.82 2.13 2.45
N VAL A 6 -8.86 1.29 2.54
CA VAL A 6 -8.76 -0.12 2.86
C VAL A 6 -9.40 -0.95 1.74
N PHE A 7 -8.61 -1.86 1.19
CA PHE A 7 -9.01 -2.84 0.21
C PHE A 7 -8.71 -4.22 0.78
N ASP A 8 -9.76 -5.04 0.84
CA ASP A 8 -9.70 -6.41 1.34
C ASP A 8 -10.52 -7.30 0.43
N ALA A 9 -9.86 -8.24 -0.24
CA ALA A 9 -10.49 -9.10 -1.23
C ALA A 9 -10.15 -10.57 -1.00
N CYS A 10 -11.14 -11.43 -1.20
CA CYS A 10 -10.95 -12.86 -1.22
C CYS A 10 -11.17 -13.42 -2.62
N PHE A 11 -10.23 -14.22 -3.10
CA PHE A 11 -10.29 -14.86 -4.41
C PHE A 11 -10.44 -16.37 -4.28
N ASN A 12 -11.26 -16.97 -5.14
CA ASN A 12 -11.35 -18.43 -5.26
C ASN A 12 -10.47 -18.94 -6.40
N PRO A 13 -9.37 -19.68 -6.12
CA PRO A 13 -8.47 -20.17 -7.15
C PRO A 13 -9.01 -21.41 -7.91
N ALA A 14 -10.02 -22.10 -7.38
CA ALA A 14 -10.48 -23.41 -7.90
C ALA A 14 -11.39 -23.33 -9.13
N ILE A 15 -11.90 -22.15 -9.47
CA ILE A 15 -12.72 -21.92 -10.66
C ILE A 15 -11.85 -21.07 -11.59
N SER A 16 -11.62 -21.53 -12.82
CA SER A 16 -10.78 -20.86 -13.81
C SER A 16 -11.16 -19.38 -13.98
N GLY A 17 -10.39 -18.51 -13.33
CA GLY A 17 -10.53 -17.06 -13.39
C GLY A 17 -11.02 -16.43 -12.09
N ASN A 18 -10.08 -15.90 -11.29
CA ASN A 18 -10.17 -14.73 -10.38
C ASN A 18 -11.57 -14.34 -9.85
N ASN A 19 -12.40 -15.29 -9.41
CA ASN A 19 -13.72 -14.95 -8.88
C ASN A 19 -13.55 -14.37 -7.48
N ILE A 20 -13.93 -13.11 -7.35
CA ILE A 20 -13.96 -12.41 -6.07
C ILE A 20 -15.13 -12.95 -5.25
N VAL A 21 -14.81 -13.63 -4.15
CA VAL A 21 -15.79 -14.15 -3.20
C VAL A 21 -16.38 -13.02 -2.38
N TYR A 22 -15.51 -12.14 -1.88
CA TYR A 22 -15.92 -10.90 -1.25
C TYR A 22 -14.90 -9.80 -1.57
N LEU A 23 -15.38 -8.56 -1.54
CA LEU A 23 -14.56 -7.38 -1.69
C LEU A 23 -15.07 -6.29 -0.75
N LYS A 24 -14.14 -5.75 0.03
CA LYS A 24 -14.31 -4.54 0.82
C LYS A 24 -13.43 -3.46 0.23
N TYR A 25 -14.04 -2.32 -0.04
CA TYR A 25 -13.37 -1.13 -0.54
C TYR A 25 -13.90 0.05 0.26
N PHE A 26 -12.99 0.70 0.97
CA PHE A 26 -13.21 1.92 1.72
C PHE A 26 -12.17 2.93 1.25
N LEU A 27 -12.63 4.08 0.79
CA LEU A 27 -11.78 5.20 0.44
C LEU A 27 -12.10 6.37 1.35
N PHE A 28 -11.05 7.05 1.79
CA PHE A 28 -11.12 8.20 2.64
C PHE A 28 -10.28 9.33 2.04
N ILE A 29 -10.89 10.50 1.88
CA ILE A 29 -10.19 11.73 1.49
C ILE A 29 -10.54 12.82 2.49
N LYS A 30 -9.63 13.10 3.42
CA LYS A 30 -9.80 14.15 4.42
C LYS A 30 -9.33 15.49 3.86
N PHE A 31 -10.13 16.53 4.02
CA PHE A 31 -9.82 17.89 3.58
C PHE A 31 -10.46 18.91 4.53
N SER A 32 -9.65 19.86 5.01
CA SER A 32 -10.07 20.77 6.09
C SER A 32 -10.66 19.96 7.27
N ASP A 33 -11.83 20.35 7.77
CA ASP A 33 -12.56 19.66 8.83
C ASP A 33 -13.59 18.64 8.30
N LEU A 34 -13.49 18.27 7.02
CA LEU A 34 -14.40 17.39 6.32
C LEU A 34 -13.68 16.12 5.85
N ILE A 35 -14.47 15.10 5.55
CA ILE A 35 -13.99 13.88 4.94
C ILE A 35 -14.98 13.36 3.90
N TYR A 36 -14.45 13.06 2.72
CA TYR A 36 -15.14 12.28 1.69
C TYR A 36 -14.89 10.81 1.95
N ILE A 37 -15.96 10.02 1.89
CA ILE A 37 -15.93 8.58 2.08
C ILE A 37 -16.59 7.94 0.86
N ASP A 38 -15.95 6.95 0.25
CA ASP A 38 -16.55 6.12 -0.82
C ASP A 38 -16.41 4.65 -0.44
N ILE A 39 -17.55 3.95 -0.35
CA ILE A 39 -17.61 2.55 0.07
C ILE A 39 -18.37 1.74 -1.00
N LYS A 40 -17.71 0.69 -1.50
CA LYS A 40 -18.32 -0.16 -2.53
C LYS A 40 -19.59 -0.82 -2.01
N GLY A 41 -20.68 -0.62 -2.75
CA GLY A 41 -22.00 -1.17 -2.41
C GLY A 41 -22.80 -0.34 -1.40
N ILE A 42 -22.26 0.78 -0.92
CA ILE A 42 -22.97 1.75 -0.08
C ILE A 42 -23.15 3.07 -0.82
N GLY A 43 -22.07 3.56 -1.45
CA GLY A 43 -22.03 4.87 -2.11
C GLY A 43 -21.01 5.79 -1.47
N SER A 44 -21.10 7.08 -1.79
CA SER A 44 -20.21 8.11 -1.30
C SER A 44 -20.91 9.19 -0.50
N ILE A 45 -20.20 9.81 0.43
CA ILE A 45 -20.71 10.86 1.32
C ILE A 45 -19.61 11.84 1.71
N ILE A 46 -19.98 13.10 1.99
CA ILE A 46 -19.09 14.10 2.60
C ILE A 46 -19.67 14.47 3.96
N ILE A 47 -18.90 14.22 5.02
CA ILE A 47 -19.31 14.50 6.40
C ILE A 47 -18.25 15.30 7.15
N PRO A 48 -18.62 15.97 8.25
CA PRO A 48 -17.63 16.49 9.19
C PRO A 48 -16.72 15.36 9.67
N PHE A 49 -15.41 15.62 9.72
CA PHE A 49 -14.43 14.63 10.17
C PHE A 49 -14.71 14.17 11.61
N GLU A 50 -15.23 15.06 12.45
CA GLU A 50 -15.63 14.70 13.82
C GLU A 50 -16.73 13.63 13.85
N GLU A 51 -17.68 13.66 12.90
CA GLU A 51 -18.76 12.66 12.82
C GLU A 51 -18.22 11.27 12.43
N LEU A 52 -17.23 11.21 11.53
CA LEU A 52 -16.50 9.97 11.26
C LEU A 52 -15.85 9.42 12.54
N MET A 53 -15.19 10.28 13.30
CA MET A 53 -14.46 9.87 14.51
C MET A 53 -15.37 9.39 15.65
N LYS A 54 -16.64 9.83 15.67
CA LYS A 54 -17.67 9.28 16.58
C LYS A 54 -18.15 7.91 16.12
N HIS A 55 -18.10 7.62 14.82
CA HIS A 55 -18.58 6.37 14.26
C HIS A 55 -17.54 5.24 14.39
N LYS A 56 -17.67 4.40 15.44
CA LYS A 56 -16.71 3.33 15.80
C LYS A 56 -16.15 2.51 14.63
N TYR A 57 -17.02 2.05 13.73
CA TYR A 57 -16.62 1.19 12.59
C TYR A 57 -15.82 1.95 11.53
N LEU A 58 -16.34 3.09 11.04
CA LEU A 58 -15.65 3.91 10.05
C LEU A 58 -14.35 4.50 10.59
N LYS A 59 -14.33 4.92 11.86
CA LYS A 59 -13.09 5.32 12.55
C LYS A 59 -12.04 4.22 12.45
N MET A 60 -12.39 2.98 12.74
CA MET A 60 -11.46 1.85 12.66
C MET A 60 -10.91 1.65 11.25
N TYR A 61 -11.76 1.66 10.23
CA TYR A 61 -11.30 1.54 8.83
C TYR A 61 -10.44 2.72 8.39
N TYR A 62 -10.77 3.92 8.86
CA TYR A 62 -9.95 5.10 8.61
C TYR A 62 -8.57 4.97 9.28
N GLU A 63 -8.50 4.61 10.56
CA GLU A 63 -7.21 4.39 11.26
C GLU A 63 -6.37 3.30 10.57
N LEU A 64 -6.99 2.18 10.19
CA LEU A 64 -6.32 1.13 9.42
C LEU A 64 -5.82 1.62 8.07
N SER A 65 -6.60 2.45 7.37
CA SER A 65 -6.22 3.01 6.07
C SER A 65 -4.96 3.89 6.14
N ILE A 66 -4.76 4.58 7.27
CA ILE A 66 -3.58 5.42 7.51
C ILE A 66 -2.32 4.57 7.72
N LEU A 67 -2.47 3.34 8.23
CA LEU A 67 -1.35 2.41 8.38
C LEU A 67 -0.94 1.75 7.06
N LEU A 68 -1.87 1.64 6.10
CA LEU A 68 -1.65 1.00 4.81
C LEU A 68 -1.06 1.94 3.76
N ILE A 69 -1.28 3.25 3.90
CA ILE A 69 -0.91 4.23 2.89
C ILE A 69 0.58 4.55 2.96
N LYS A 70 1.27 4.48 1.82
CA LYS A 70 2.70 4.83 1.73
C LYS A 70 2.93 6.33 1.84
N ASN A 71 2.13 7.12 1.11
CA ASN A 71 2.17 8.57 1.15
C ASN A 71 0.77 9.17 1.04
N LYS A 72 0.22 9.55 2.18
CA LYS A 72 -1.13 10.11 2.29
C LYS A 72 -1.33 11.47 1.63
N ASN A 73 -0.26 12.18 1.29
CA ASN A 73 -0.34 13.50 0.66
C ASN A 73 -0.16 13.41 -0.87
N GLN A 74 0.00 12.21 -1.41
CA GLN A 74 0.26 12.01 -2.82
C GLN A 74 -1.04 11.79 -3.59
N VAL A 75 -1.24 12.60 -4.63
CA VAL A 75 -2.25 12.37 -5.66
C VAL A 75 -1.56 11.69 -6.83
N ILE A 76 -2.13 10.60 -7.32
CA ILE A 76 -1.60 9.90 -8.48
C ILE A 76 -2.69 9.82 -9.54
N GLU A 77 -2.47 10.56 -10.62
CA GLU A 77 -3.26 10.45 -11.83
C GLU A 77 -2.64 9.37 -12.73
N LYS A 78 -3.48 8.51 -13.26
CA LYS A 78 -3.09 7.58 -14.31
C LYS A 78 -3.38 8.18 -15.68
N ILE A 79 -2.32 8.55 -16.38
CA ILE A 79 -2.37 8.86 -17.80
C ILE A 79 -2.41 7.53 -18.58
N CYS A 80 -3.42 7.38 -19.43
CA CYS A 80 -3.83 6.11 -20.03
C CYS A 80 -2.79 5.52 -21.00
N CYS A 81 -1.97 4.52 -20.58
CA CYS A 81 -1.16 3.65 -21.48
C CYS A 81 -0.34 2.54 -20.76
N ASP A 82 -0.87 1.89 -19.71
CA ASP A 82 -0.20 0.71 -19.13
C ASP A 82 -0.96 -0.57 -19.51
N SER A 83 -0.40 -1.37 -20.42
CA SER A 83 -0.97 -2.63 -20.93
C SER A 83 -1.07 -3.73 -19.87
N SER A 84 -0.41 -3.56 -18.72
CA SER A 84 -0.57 -4.42 -17.53
C SER A 84 -1.91 -4.19 -16.79
N TYR A 85 -2.66 -3.16 -17.18
CA TYR A 85 -3.94 -2.79 -16.60
C TYR A 85 -5.08 -3.63 -17.14
N ASN A 86 -5.24 -4.80 -16.52
CA ASN A 86 -6.18 -5.82 -16.97
C ASN A 86 -7.63 -5.30 -16.92
N ALA A 87 -8.18 -4.93 -18.08
CA ALA A 87 -9.51 -4.34 -18.22
C ALA A 87 -10.64 -5.22 -17.66
N GLN A 88 -10.40 -6.53 -17.58
CA GLN A 88 -11.33 -7.48 -16.96
C GLN A 88 -11.38 -7.33 -15.45
N ARG A 89 -10.23 -7.19 -14.77
CA ARG A 89 -10.19 -6.99 -13.30
C ARG A 89 -10.83 -5.65 -12.90
N ARG A 90 -10.68 -4.60 -13.72
CA ARG A 90 -11.38 -3.31 -13.53
C ARG A 90 -12.87 -3.50 -13.38
N LYS A 91 -13.53 -4.15 -14.35
CA LYS A 91 -14.99 -4.32 -14.37
C LYS A 91 -15.53 -5.10 -13.17
N ILE A 92 -14.70 -5.93 -12.54
CA ILE A 92 -15.06 -6.66 -11.33
C ILE A 92 -15.02 -5.74 -10.10
N ILE A 93 -14.07 -4.80 -10.06
CA ILE A 93 -13.82 -3.94 -8.89
C ILE A 93 -14.61 -2.63 -8.98
N TYR A 94 -14.66 -2.00 -10.15
CA TYR A 94 -15.31 -0.71 -10.40
C TYR A 94 -16.30 -0.82 -11.54
N ASN A 95 -17.42 -0.09 -11.41
CA ASN A 95 -18.45 -0.06 -12.45
C ASN A 95 -18.05 0.80 -13.65
N GLU A 96 -17.14 1.77 -13.43
CA GLU A 96 -16.76 2.80 -14.41
C GLU A 96 -15.24 2.95 -14.48
N GLU A 97 -14.76 3.61 -15.53
CA GLU A 97 -13.34 3.94 -15.67
C GLU A 97 -12.95 5.02 -14.67
N ARG A 98 -11.82 4.82 -13.99
CA ARG A 98 -11.33 5.72 -12.95
C ARG A 98 -9.89 6.11 -13.26
N HIS A 99 -9.60 7.40 -13.14
CA HIS A 99 -8.29 7.97 -13.52
C HIS A 99 -7.36 8.20 -12.33
N TRP A 100 -7.91 8.25 -11.12
CA TRP A 100 -7.16 8.59 -9.92
C TRP A 100 -6.97 7.38 -9.03
N PHE A 101 -5.81 7.23 -8.40
CA PHE A 101 -5.57 6.16 -7.44
C PHE A 101 -4.67 6.57 -6.27
N ILE A 102 -4.71 5.78 -5.20
CA ILE A 102 -3.79 5.87 -4.06
C ILE A 102 -2.82 4.67 -4.05
N ASP A 103 -1.55 4.93 -3.73
CA ASP A 103 -0.54 3.90 -3.54
C ASP A 103 -0.54 3.40 -2.09
N SER A 104 -1.26 2.30 -1.86
CA SER A 104 -1.54 1.75 -0.55
C SER A 104 -1.40 0.23 -0.57
N ALA A 105 -0.93 -0.33 0.54
CA ALA A 105 -1.00 -1.76 0.79
C ALA A 105 -2.46 -2.22 0.88
N TYR A 106 -2.70 -3.51 0.62
CA TYR A 106 -4.03 -4.12 0.62
C TYR A 106 -4.00 -5.57 1.09
N PHE A 107 -5.15 -6.07 1.53
CA PHE A 107 -5.29 -7.44 2.02
C PHE A 107 -5.85 -8.37 0.94
N ILE A 108 -5.22 -9.54 0.81
CA ILE A 108 -5.68 -10.62 -0.06
C ILE A 108 -5.86 -11.90 0.76
N GLU A 109 -7.04 -12.51 0.64
CA GLU A 109 -7.34 -13.83 1.18
C GLU A 109 -7.49 -14.85 0.03
N ASP A 110 -6.87 -16.00 0.19
CA ASP A 110 -7.13 -17.17 -0.64
C ASP A 110 -8.30 -17.96 -0.04
N PHE A 111 -9.39 -18.13 -0.81
CA PHE A 111 -10.60 -18.76 -0.31
C PHE A 111 -10.41 -20.24 0.08
N ALA A 112 -9.55 -20.96 -0.65
CA ALA A 112 -9.36 -22.39 -0.46
C ALA A 112 -8.54 -22.70 0.79
N THR A 113 -7.49 -21.91 1.03
CA THR A 113 -6.56 -22.10 2.15
C THR A 113 -6.92 -21.26 3.38
N ARG A 114 -7.77 -20.23 3.21
CA ARG A 114 -8.03 -19.17 4.20
C ARG A 114 -6.78 -18.39 4.60
N GLY A 115 -5.70 -18.51 3.84
CA GLY A 115 -4.49 -17.74 4.04
C GLY A 115 -4.73 -16.28 3.66
N LYS A 116 -4.45 -15.36 4.58
CA LYS A 116 -4.54 -13.91 4.36
C LYS A 116 -3.16 -13.28 4.44
N LYS A 117 -2.87 -12.38 3.52
CA LYS A 117 -1.58 -11.66 3.45
C LYS A 117 -1.78 -10.20 3.06
N VAL A 118 -0.79 -9.39 3.38
CA VAL A 118 -0.65 -8.02 2.89
C VAL A 118 0.17 -8.03 1.63
N GLU A 119 -0.31 -7.35 0.60
CA GLU A 119 0.43 -7.10 -0.63
C GLU A 119 0.57 -5.59 -0.88
N THR A 120 1.62 -5.26 -1.62
CA THR A 120 1.83 -3.93 -2.20
C THR A 120 1.98 -4.05 -3.70
N GLY A 121 1.72 -2.96 -4.41
CA GLY A 121 1.77 -2.95 -5.86
C GLY A 121 0.51 -2.35 -6.47
N LYS A 122 0.50 -2.29 -7.80
CA LYS A 122 -0.42 -1.42 -8.51
C LYS A 122 -1.85 -1.98 -8.59
N TYR A 123 -2.83 -1.09 -8.44
CA TYR A 123 -4.15 -1.09 -9.12
C TYR A 123 -5.43 -1.55 -8.40
N TYR A 124 -5.52 -1.46 -7.07
CA TYR A 124 -6.77 -1.79 -6.34
C TYR A 124 -7.47 -0.61 -5.65
N TYR A 125 -6.92 0.59 -5.72
CA TYR A 125 -7.51 1.78 -5.10
C TYR A 125 -7.75 2.93 -6.06
N TYR A 126 -8.44 2.65 -7.17
CA TYR A 126 -8.94 3.73 -8.00
C TYR A 126 -10.15 4.38 -7.37
N TYR A 127 -10.26 5.69 -7.52
CA TYR A 127 -11.41 6.46 -7.11
C TYR A 127 -11.92 7.36 -8.24
N ASP A 128 -13.22 7.60 -8.21
CA ASP A 128 -13.96 8.23 -9.29
C ASP A 128 -13.93 9.77 -9.23
N ILE A 129 -13.76 10.29 -8.03
CA ILE A 129 -13.78 11.73 -7.79
C ILE A 129 -12.48 12.40 -8.22
N ASP A 130 -12.59 13.49 -8.98
CA ASP A 130 -11.48 14.41 -9.18
C ASP A 130 -11.17 15.13 -7.85
N PRO A 131 -9.96 14.97 -7.28
CA PRO A 131 -9.59 15.61 -6.02
C PRO A 131 -9.71 17.12 -6.02
N THR A 132 -9.60 17.76 -7.18
CA THR A 132 -9.69 19.22 -7.31
C THR A 132 -11.13 19.73 -7.09
N ASN A 133 -12.13 18.89 -7.35
CA ASN A 133 -13.55 19.24 -7.21
C ASN A 133 -14.06 19.13 -5.76
N LEU A 134 -13.36 18.36 -4.90
CA LEU A 134 -13.80 18.08 -3.52
C LEU A 134 -14.07 19.33 -2.69
N ARG A 135 -13.30 20.41 -2.90
CA ARG A 135 -13.45 21.66 -2.14
C ARG A 135 -14.75 22.41 -2.44
N ASN A 136 -15.37 22.10 -3.57
CA ASN A 136 -16.61 22.75 -4.03
C ASN A 136 -17.85 21.89 -3.78
N MET A 137 -17.69 20.68 -3.23
CA MET A 137 -18.81 19.78 -2.97
C MET A 137 -19.50 20.11 -1.64
N ASN A 138 -20.81 19.97 -1.63
CA ASN A 138 -21.63 20.22 -0.45
C ASN A 138 -21.45 19.11 0.59
N VAL A 139 -21.42 19.51 1.86
CA VAL A 139 -21.53 18.60 2.99
C VAL A 139 -22.93 17.99 3.00
N SER A 140 -23.02 16.69 3.24
CA SER A 140 -24.29 15.97 3.32
C SER A 140 -25.11 16.43 4.52
N ASN A 141 -26.44 16.49 4.36
CA ASN A 141 -27.32 16.87 5.46
C ASN A 141 -27.46 15.72 6.48
N ALA A 142 -28.04 16.01 7.64
CA ALA A 142 -28.16 15.02 8.72
C ALA A 142 -28.98 13.76 8.33
N MET A 143 -29.97 13.90 7.46
CA MET A 143 -30.79 12.78 6.99
C MET A 143 -29.99 11.85 6.07
N ASP A 144 -29.19 12.42 5.16
CA ASP A 144 -28.31 11.65 4.28
C ASP A 144 -27.23 10.92 5.07
N ILE A 145 -26.64 11.56 6.09
CA ILE A 145 -25.66 10.96 6.99
C ILE A 145 -26.27 9.77 7.75
N ALA A 146 -27.46 9.98 8.33
CA ALA A 146 -28.15 8.92 9.06
C ALA A 146 -28.50 7.73 8.14
N MET A 147 -28.99 8.00 6.93
CA MET A 147 -29.30 6.96 5.94
C MET A 147 -28.04 6.19 5.51
N PHE A 148 -26.93 6.89 5.28
CA PHE A 148 -25.65 6.26 4.95
C PHE A 148 -25.17 5.32 6.06
N PHE A 149 -25.24 5.74 7.32
CA PHE A 149 -24.88 4.89 8.46
C PHE A 149 -25.82 3.69 8.62
N GLU A 150 -27.13 3.86 8.39
CA GLU A 150 -28.08 2.75 8.46
C GLU A 150 -27.83 1.71 7.37
N VAL A 151 -27.55 2.14 6.13
CA VAL A 151 -27.20 1.23 5.03
C VAL A 151 -25.89 0.50 5.34
N LEU A 152 -24.89 1.21 5.87
CA LEU A 152 -23.62 0.61 6.30
C LEU A 152 -23.88 -0.47 7.35
N LYS A 153 -24.74 -0.19 8.34
CA LYS A 153 -25.10 -1.10 9.42
C LYS A 153 -25.78 -2.35 8.89
N ILE A 154 -26.76 -2.20 8.01
CA ILE A 154 -27.49 -3.31 7.39
C ILE A 154 -26.55 -4.20 6.58
N ARG A 155 -25.66 -3.61 5.76
CA ARG A 155 -24.79 -4.37 4.86
C ARG A 155 -23.61 -5.04 5.55
N TYR A 156 -23.03 -4.40 6.55
CA TYR A 156 -21.80 -4.89 7.19
C TYR A 156 -22.00 -5.43 8.60
N GLY A 157 -23.20 -5.30 9.18
CA GLY A 157 -23.57 -5.94 10.45
C GLY A 157 -22.71 -5.54 11.66
N TYR A 158 -22.00 -4.42 11.60
CA TYR A 158 -20.88 -4.11 12.50
C TYR A 158 -21.26 -3.80 13.96
N GLU A 159 -22.54 -3.59 14.26
CA GLU A 159 -23.03 -3.42 15.64
C GLU A 159 -23.20 -4.75 16.38
N GLN A 160 -23.10 -5.90 15.69
CA GLN A 160 -23.23 -7.21 16.31
C GLN A 160 -21.86 -7.80 16.72
N GLY A 161 -21.37 -7.37 17.90
CA GLY A 161 -20.54 -8.20 18.77
C GLY A 161 -19.06 -8.43 18.41
N ARG A 162 -18.38 -9.20 19.26
CA ARG A 162 -16.92 -9.43 19.42
C ARG A 162 -16.04 -9.45 18.16
N GLY A 163 -16.59 -9.81 16.99
CA GLY A 163 -15.85 -9.96 15.74
C GLY A 163 -15.19 -8.70 15.17
N LEU A 164 -15.64 -7.49 15.52
CA LEU A 164 -14.99 -6.25 15.05
C LEU A 164 -13.59 -6.08 15.67
N ASN A 165 -13.47 -6.32 16.97
CA ASN A 165 -12.19 -6.22 17.66
C ASN A 165 -11.24 -7.32 17.17
N ASP A 166 -11.73 -8.55 17.02
CA ASP A 166 -10.94 -9.66 16.51
C ASP A 166 -10.46 -9.39 15.08
N MET A 167 -11.32 -8.81 14.23
CA MET A 167 -10.96 -8.36 12.89
C MET A 167 -9.84 -7.30 12.93
N LEU A 168 -9.95 -6.32 13.81
CA LEU A 168 -8.93 -5.28 13.96
C LEU A 168 -7.60 -5.85 14.43
N VAL A 169 -7.61 -6.75 15.41
CA VAL A 169 -6.41 -7.45 15.88
C VAL A 169 -5.77 -8.23 14.74
N ASN A 170 -6.57 -8.96 13.96
CA ASN A 170 -6.08 -9.71 12.81
C ASN A 170 -5.44 -8.80 11.75
N TYR A 171 -6.08 -7.69 11.38
CA TYR A 171 -5.47 -6.73 10.45
C TYR A 171 -4.21 -6.09 11.01
N THR A 172 -4.22 -5.73 12.28
CA THR A 172 -3.06 -5.11 12.94
C THR A 172 -1.87 -6.08 12.95
N ASN A 173 -2.11 -7.36 13.27
CA ASN A 173 -1.07 -8.39 13.25
C ASN A 173 -0.51 -8.60 11.83
N LEU A 174 -1.37 -8.72 10.82
CA LEU A 174 -0.94 -8.82 9.42
C LEU A 174 -0.09 -7.62 8.99
N MET A 175 -0.45 -6.43 9.45
CA MET A 175 0.32 -5.22 9.18
C MET A 175 1.65 -5.16 9.92
N LEU A 176 1.68 -5.61 11.18
CA LEU A 176 2.92 -5.73 11.93
C LEU A 176 3.87 -6.72 11.28
N GLU A 177 3.39 -7.89 10.87
CA GLU A 177 4.16 -8.89 10.14
C GLU A 177 4.72 -8.31 8.82
N TYR A 178 3.87 -7.61 8.07
CA TYR A 178 4.29 -6.94 6.83
C TYR A 178 5.38 -5.88 7.08
N ASN A 179 5.18 -4.99 8.06
CA ASN A 179 6.13 -3.93 8.36
C ASN A 179 7.44 -4.49 8.92
N ILE A 180 7.40 -5.51 9.79
CA ILE A 180 8.60 -6.20 10.29
C ILE A 180 9.39 -6.80 9.14
N LYS A 181 8.70 -7.42 8.16
CA LYS A 181 9.35 -7.95 6.96
C LYS A 181 10.03 -6.84 6.16
N MET A 182 9.33 -5.73 5.89
CA MET A 182 9.90 -4.60 5.14
C MET A 182 11.12 -4.00 5.84
N ILE A 183 11.03 -3.79 7.16
CA ILE A 183 12.17 -3.30 7.97
C ILE A 183 13.35 -4.29 7.91
N GLY A 184 13.06 -5.59 7.98
CA GLY A 184 14.09 -6.63 7.86
C GLY A 184 14.83 -6.58 6.52
N GLU A 185 14.09 -6.44 5.41
CA GLU A 185 14.65 -6.28 4.06
C GLU A 185 15.51 -5.01 3.95
N GLU A 186 15.04 -3.86 4.45
CA GLU A 186 15.81 -2.61 4.46
C GLU A 186 17.09 -2.70 5.32
N ILE A 187 17.04 -3.38 6.47
CA ILE A 187 18.21 -3.58 7.34
C ILE A 187 19.25 -4.45 6.64
N GLU A 188 18.83 -5.50 5.93
CA GLU A 188 19.74 -6.37 5.18
C GLU A 188 20.45 -5.59 4.06
N GLU A 189 19.71 -4.77 3.30
CA GLU A 189 20.28 -3.90 2.27
C GLU A 189 21.31 -2.91 2.85
N ILE A 190 21.00 -2.29 3.99
CA ILE A 190 21.93 -1.38 4.69
C ILE A 190 23.18 -2.13 5.14
N ALA A 191 23.03 -3.32 5.71
CA ALA A 191 24.14 -4.13 6.19
C ALA A 191 25.08 -4.52 5.03
N ILE A 192 24.53 -4.97 3.90
CA ILE A 192 25.30 -5.27 2.68
C ILE A 192 26.05 -4.02 2.21
N SER A 193 25.37 -2.86 2.11
CA SER A 193 26.03 -1.63 1.68
C SER A 193 27.13 -1.18 2.65
N GLN A 194 26.98 -1.41 3.96
CA GLN A 194 28.00 -1.06 4.95
C GLN A 194 29.23 -1.96 4.82
N GLU A 195 29.04 -3.26 4.64
CA GLU A 195 30.14 -4.21 4.43
C GLU A 195 30.89 -3.90 3.11
N ASP A 196 30.16 -3.57 2.04
CA ASP A 196 30.79 -3.12 0.78
C ASP A 196 31.62 -1.86 0.96
N ASN A 197 31.12 -0.86 1.72
CA ASN A 197 31.87 0.36 2.02
C ASN A 197 33.16 0.06 2.81
N LYS A 198 33.10 -0.88 3.76
CA LYS A 198 34.27 -1.30 4.54
C LYS A 198 35.28 -2.06 3.67
N ASN A 199 34.78 -2.97 2.84
CA ASN A 199 35.62 -3.77 1.94
C ASN A 199 36.32 -2.90 0.90
N ILE A 200 35.67 -1.87 0.33
CA ILE A 200 36.34 -0.97 -0.61
C ILE A 200 37.44 -0.14 0.07
N ILE A 201 37.23 0.33 1.30
CA ILE A 201 38.27 1.05 2.08
C ILE A 201 39.48 0.13 2.32
N ASN A 202 39.23 -1.11 2.73
CA ASN A 202 40.29 -2.10 2.95
C ASN A 202 41.06 -2.41 1.66
N LEU A 203 40.36 -2.57 0.53
CA LEU A 203 40.99 -2.79 -0.78
C LEU A 203 41.86 -1.61 -1.21
N ILE A 204 41.38 -0.37 -1.04
CA ILE A 204 42.16 0.85 -1.32
C ILE A 204 43.43 0.87 -0.46
N ALA A 205 43.32 0.59 0.84
CA ALA A 205 44.48 0.54 1.74
C ALA A 205 45.49 -0.57 1.39
N LEU A 206 45.03 -1.67 0.79
CA LEU A 206 45.89 -2.74 0.29
C LEU A 206 46.56 -2.41 -1.05
N ASN A 207 45.97 -1.53 -1.85
CA ASN A 207 46.50 -1.16 -3.16
C ASN A 207 47.91 -0.55 -3.09
N ASP A 208 48.22 0.11 -1.98
CA ASP A 208 49.54 0.72 -1.74
C ASP A 208 50.59 -0.29 -1.23
N LYS A 209 50.23 -1.57 -1.07
CA LYS A 209 51.14 -2.61 -0.53
C LYS A 209 51.92 -3.30 -1.65
N LYS A 210 53.21 -3.56 -1.37
CA LYS A 210 54.11 -4.27 -2.28
C LYS A 210 53.55 -5.65 -2.63
N GLY A 211 53.40 -5.93 -3.93
CA GLY A 211 52.86 -7.19 -4.46
C GLY A 211 51.39 -7.12 -4.88
N MET A 212 50.68 -6.03 -4.55
CA MET A 212 49.37 -5.75 -5.10
C MET A 212 49.50 -5.21 -6.53
N ASN A 213 48.77 -5.80 -7.47
CA ASN A 213 48.65 -5.30 -8.85
C ASN A 213 47.18 -5.23 -9.24
N VAL A 214 46.89 -4.61 -10.39
CA VAL A 214 45.52 -4.37 -10.87
C VAL A 214 44.71 -5.65 -11.01
N ASP A 215 45.33 -6.75 -11.45
CA ASP A 215 44.64 -8.03 -11.62
C ASP A 215 44.22 -8.63 -10.27
N ILE A 216 45.12 -8.64 -9.30
CA ILE A 216 44.85 -9.12 -7.94
C ILE A 216 43.78 -8.24 -7.28
N PHE A 217 43.86 -6.91 -7.45
CA PHE A 217 42.84 -5.99 -6.95
C PHE A 217 41.47 -6.31 -7.53
N ARG A 218 41.36 -6.50 -8.85
CA ARG A 218 40.09 -6.82 -9.53
C ARG A 218 39.52 -8.16 -9.08
N ILE A 219 40.35 -9.19 -8.91
CA ILE A 219 39.91 -10.48 -8.39
C ILE A 219 39.32 -10.30 -6.99
N LEU A 220 40.03 -9.63 -6.09
CA LEU A 220 39.55 -9.40 -4.73
C LEU A 220 38.28 -8.55 -4.72
N TYR A 221 38.23 -7.45 -5.47
CA TYR A 221 37.06 -6.61 -5.64
C TYR A 221 35.82 -7.41 -6.05
N SER A 222 35.93 -8.23 -7.09
CA SER A 222 34.82 -9.07 -7.56
C SER A 222 34.39 -10.14 -6.56
N SER A 223 35.28 -10.52 -5.64
CA SER A 223 35.04 -11.57 -4.64
C SER A 223 34.43 -11.05 -3.34
N VAL A 224 34.73 -9.80 -2.94
CA VAL A 224 34.34 -9.27 -1.61
C VAL A 224 33.33 -8.13 -1.68
N ILE A 225 33.06 -7.59 -2.86
CA ILE A 225 32.05 -6.54 -3.08
C ILE A 225 30.82 -7.17 -3.72
N SER A 226 29.65 -6.91 -3.14
CA SER A 226 28.37 -7.37 -3.67
C SER A 226 28.11 -6.83 -5.08
N THR A 227 27.19 -7.45 -5.83
CA THR A 227 26.80 -6.97 -7.17
C THR A 227 26.35 -5.50 -7.16
N GLU A 228 25.65 -5.06 -6.11
CA GLU A 228 25.16 -3.69 -6.01
C GLU A 228 26.29 -2.71 -5.63
N GLY A 229 27.18 -3.14 -4.72
CA GLY A 229 28.44 -2.44 -4.45
C GLY A 229 29.30 -2.31 -5.70
N GLN A 230 29.32 -3.33 -6.58
CA GLN A 230 30.06 -3.30 -7.83
C GLN A 230 29.51 -2.23 -8.78
N LYS A 231 28.18 -2.09 -8.88
CA LYS A 231 27.56 -0.98 -9.63
C LYS A 231 27.89 0.38 -9.03
N LYS A 232 27.81 0.50 -7.70
CA LYS A 232 28.09 1.75 -6.96
C LYS A 232 29.53 2.23 -7.15
N PHE A 233 30.48 1.31 -7.03
CA PHE A 233 31.91 1.63 -7.00
C PHE A 233 32.64 1.42 -8.33
N GLY A 234 32.07 0.67 -9.27
CA GLY A 234 32.76 0.21 -10.48
C GLY A 234 33.37 1.33 -11.31
N LYS A 235 32.69 2.48 -11.40
CA LYS A 235 33.20 3.66 -12.11
C LYS A 235 34.52 4.23 -11.54
N TYR A 236 34.80 3.99 -10.25
CA TYR A 236 36.03 4.43 -9.60
C TYR A 236 37.15 3.38 -9.69
N VAL A 237 36.79 2.11 -9.91
CA VAL A 237 37.75 0.99 -10.01
C VAL A 237 38.33 0.85 -11.42
N VAL A 238 37.62 1.31 -12.46
CA VAL A 238 38.15 1.30 -13.85
C VAL A 238 39.31 2.28 -14.06
N CYS A 239 39.49 3.25 -13.15
CA CYS A 239 40.54 4.28 -13.24
C CYS A 239 41.78 4.01 -12.34
N MET A 240 41.81 2.88 -11.62
CA MET A 240 42.97 2.41 -10.84
C MET A 240 43.72 1.32 -11.58
#